data_AF-A0ABD0PEB2-F1
#
_entry.id   AF-A0ABD0PEB2-F1
#
_cell.length_a   1.000
_cell.length_b   1.000
_cell.length_c   1.000
_cell.angle_alpha   90.00
_cell.angle_beta   90.00
_cell.angle_gamma   90.00
#
_symmetry.space_group_name_H-M   'P 1'
#
loop_
_entity.id
_entity.type
_entity.pdbx_description
1 polymer ?
#
loop_
_entity_poly.entity_id
_entity_poly.type
_entity_poly.pdbx_seq_one_letter_code
_entity_poly.pdbx_strand_id
1 'polypeptide(L)'
;SVTRSYYRNSVGGLLVFDLGNRKSFENVQQWYAEVSERVQPYTVLFVLVGHKKRAVDRTEAEKLASQLGAPYIEASAKTGHNVKEAFELLTRRVYQGIKSGEIHQKLSTYSPNTPEDTKQ
;
A
#
# COMPACT_ATOMS: atom_id res chain seq x y z
N SER A 1 17.74 0.63 1.52
CA SER A 1 17.15 0.20 0.23
C SER A 1 16.39 -1.09 0.47
N VAL A 2 15.10 -1.15 0.14
CA VAL A 2 14.32 -2.41 0.17
C VAL A 2 14.65 -3.19 -1.10
N THR A 3 14.89 -4.50 -0.95
CA THR A 3 15.32 -5.35 -2.07
C THR A 3 14.27 -5.39 -3.18
N ARG A 4 14.72 -5.31 -4.45
CA ARG A 4 13.84 -5.34 -5.64
C ARG A 4 12.85 -6.51 -5.67
N SER A 5 13.16 -7.62 -5.01
CA SER A 5 12.31 -8.81 -4.92
C SER A 5 10.95 -8.56 -4.26
N TYR A 6 10.85 -7.60 -3.32
CA TYR A 6 9.59 -7.32 -2.60
C TYR A 6 8.57 -6.50 -3.41
N TYR A 7 8.99 -5.92 -4.53
CA TYR A 7 8.10 -5.15 -5.40
C TYR A 7 7.53 -6.01 -6.53
N ARG A 8 8.21 -7.10 -6.89
CA ARG A 8 7.78 -8.00 -7.96
C ARG A 8 6.47 -8.68 -7.56
N ASN A 9 5.47 -8.61 -8.42
CA ASN A 9 4.12 -9.17 -8.22
C ASN A 9 3.26 -8.49 -7.13
N SER A 10 3.69 -7.36 -6.58
CA SER A 10 2.85 -6.57 -5.70
C SER A 10 1.76 -5.85 -6.50
N VAL A 11 0.52 -5.94 -6.05
CA VAL A 11 -0.65 -5.24 -6.65
C VAL A 11 -1.12 -4.06 -5.81
N GLY A 12 -0.66 -3.99 -4.56
CA GLY A 12 -0.96 -2.88 -3.66
C GLY A 12 0.02 -2.76 -2.51
N GLY A 13 0.10 -1.57 -1.92
CA GLY A 13 0.99 -1.28 -0.79
C GLY A 13 0.47 -0.17 0.14
N LEU A 14 0.94 -0.19 1.40
CA LEU A 14 0.74 0.90 2.35
C LEU A 14 1.99 1.78 2.36
N LEU A 15 1.82 3.08 2.13
CA LEU A 15 2.88 4.08 2.32
C LEU A 15 2.73 4.67 3.71
N VAL A 16 3.61 4.29 4.63
CA VAL A 16 3.48 4.63 6.05
C VAL A 16 4.49 5.70 6.43
N PHE A 17 4.03 6.82 7.00
CA PHE A 17 4.89 7.81 7.65
C PHE A 17 4.49 7.97 9.12
N ASP A 18 5.39 8.46 9.96
CA ASP A 18 5.12 8.73 11.36
C ASP A 18 4.66 10.20 11.52
N LEU A 19 3.47 10.40 12.09
CA LEU A 19 2.88 11.71 12.33
C LEU A 19 3.72 12.61 13.24
N GLY A 20 4.62 12.03 14.05
CA GLY A 20 5.58 12.75 14.88
C GLY A 20 6.92 13.05 14.19
N ASN A 21 7.14 12.56 12.97
CA ASN A 21 8.42 12.68 12.26
C ASN A 21 8.21 13.30 10.87
N ARG A 22 8.38 14.62 10.78
CA ARG A 22 8.25 15.39 9.54
C ARG A 22 9.09 14.83 8.38
N LYS A 23 10.33 14.42 8.65
CA LYS A 23 11.22 13.85 7.62
C LYS A 23 10.65 12.57 7.01
N SER A 24 9.94 11.76 7.80
CA SER A 24 9.28 10.56 7.28
C SER A 24 8.13 10.89 6.33
N PHE A 25 7.42 12.00 6.55
CA PHE A 25 6.39 12.51 5.64
C PHE A 25 6.98 13.02 4.34
N GLU A 26 8.07 13.79 4.40
CA GLU A 26 8.76 14.32 3.22
C GLU A 26 9.33 13.21 2.32
N ASN A 27 9.77 12.10 2.92
CA ASN A 27 10.29 10.95 2.17
C ASN A 27 9.21 10.17 1.40
N VAL A 28 7.92 10.35 1.69
CA VAL A 28 6.83 9.58 1.06
C VAL A 28 6.85 9.70 -0.46
N GLN A 29 7.10 10.91 -0.99
CA GLN A 29 7.16 11.13 -2.43
C GLN A 29 8.30 10.35 -3.08
N GLN A 30 9.47 10.32 -2.44
CA GLN A 30 10.59 9.51 -2.91
C GLN A 30 10.26 8.03 -2.89
N TRP A 31 9.66 7.52 -1.80
CA TRP A 31 9.27 6.12 -1.71
C TRP A 31 8.25 5.74 -2.77
N TYR A 32 7.25 6.58 -3.01
CA TYR A 32 6.27 6.38 -4.07
C TYR A 32 6.93 6.30 -5.46
N ALA A 33 7.84 7.23 -5.78
CA ALA A 33 8.57 7.24 -7.04
C ALA A 33 9.42 5.97 -7.20
N GLU A 34 10.18 5.58 -6.16
CA GLU A 34 11.03 4.40 -6.18
C GLU A 34 10.25 3.10 -6.46
N VAL A 35 9.05 2.95 -5.89
CA VAL A 35 8.22 1.77 -6.19
C VAL A 35 7.62 1.87 -7.58
N SER A 36 7.09 3.04 -7.96
CA SER A 36 6.46 3.26 -9.26
C SER A 36 7.42 2.99 -10.44
N GLU A 37 8.69 3.34 -10.30
CA GLU A 37 9.72 3.05 -11.31
C GLU A 37 10.07 1.56 -11.38
N ARG A 38 10.07 0.84 -10.24
CA ARG A 38 10.52 -0.55 -10.15
C ARG A 38 9.46 -1.58 -10.55
N VAL A 39 8.19 -1.19 -10.53
CA VAL A 39 7.06 -2.10 -10.80
C VAL A 39 6.55 -2.05 -12.23
N GLN A 40 7.08 -1.15 -13.08
CA GLN A 40 6.73 -1.12 -14.50
C GLN A 40 6.98 -2.49 -15.18
N PRO A 41 6.07 -2.93 -16.06
CA PRO A 41 4.88 -2.24 -16.59
C PRO A 41 3.61 -2.37 -15.72
N TYR A 42 3.69 -2.92 -14.52
CA TYR A 42 2.54 -3.16 -13.65
C TYR A 42 2.17 -1.93 -12.81
N THR A 43 0.88 -1.82 -12.48
CA THR A 43 0.34 -0.77 -11.60
C THR A 43 0.26 -1.28 -10.16
N VAL A 44 0.81 -0.52 -9.21
CA VAL A 44 0.63 -0.74 -7.77
C VAL A 44 -0.27 0.33 -7.20
N LEU A 45 -1.34 -0.08 -6.51
CA LEU A 45 -2.21 0.86 -5.81
C LEU A 45 -1.72 1.10 -4.39
N PHE A 46 -1.72 2.36 -3.96
CA PHE A 46 -1.27 2.73 -2.62
C PHE A 46 -2.41 3.25 -1.74
N VAL A 47 -2.22 3.11 -0.43
CA VAL A 47 -2.92 3.87 0.62
C VAL A 47 -1.87 4.58 1.45
N LEU A 48 -2.03 5.89 1.64
CA LEU A 48 -1.17 6.67 2.53
C LEU A 48 -1.63 6.49 3.98
N VAL A 49 -0.71 6.16 4.88
CA VAL A 49 -0.99 5.89 6.29
C VAL A 49 -0.15 6.79 7.19
N GLY A 50 -0.82 7.65 7.96
CA GLY A 50 -0.19 8.42 9.04
C GLY A 50 -0.19 7.61 10.33
N HIS A 51 0.98 7.27 10.85
CA HIS A 51 1.14 6.42 12.03
C HIS A 51 1.37 7.24 13.32
N LYS A 52 0.77 6.84 14.46
CA LYS A 52 0.84 7.44 15.83
C LYS A 52 -0.06 8.68 16.06
N LYS A 53 0.14 9.44 17.16
CA LYS A 53 -0.62 10.66 17.53
C LYS A 53 0.22 11.93 17.28
N ARG A 54 -0.43 13.02 16.83
CA ARG A 54 0.00 14.16 15.96
C ARG A 54 1.27 14.97 16.28
N ALA A 55 1.99 15.31 15.19
CA ALA A 55 2.73 16.57 14.96
C ALA A 55 2.54 17.14 13.52
N VAL A 56 2.27 16.30 12.51
CA VAL A 56 1.92 16.72 11.13
C VAL A 56 0.43 17.07 11.01
N ASP A 57 0.10 18.13 10.27
CA ASP A 57 -1.29 18.52 10.01
C ASP A 57 -1.97 17.57 9.02
N ARG A 58 -3.22 17.23 9.32
CA ARG A 58 -4.02 16.30 8.52
C ARG A 58 -4.28 16.84 7.12
N THR A 59 -4.49 18.15 6.98
CA THR A 59 -4.75 18.82 5.70
C THR A 59 -3.61 18.60 4.70
N GLU A 60 -2.36 18.64 5.19
CA GLU A 60 -1.20 18.45 4.34
C GLU A 60 -1.04 16.99 3.88
N ALA A 61 -1.32 16.04 4.78
CA ALA A 61 -1.30 14.63 4.43
C ALA A 61 -2.40 14.26 3.42
N GLU A 62 -3.60 14.84 3.57
CA GLU A 62 -4.70 14.69 2.60
C GLU A 62 -4.34 15.29 1.24
N LYS A 63 -3.68 16.45 1.22
CA LYS A 63 -3.17 17.06 -0.03
C LYS A 63 -2.15 16.17 -0.72
N LEU A 64 -1.18 15.64 0.01
CA LEU A 64 -0.19 14.72 -0.54
C LEU A 64 -0.85 13.45 -1.09
N ALA A 65 -1.78 12.85 -0.33
CA ALA A 65 -2.50 11.66 -0.77
C ALA A 65 -3.26 11.89 -2.09
N SER A 66 -3.93 13.04 -2.22
CA SER A 66 -4.60 13.46 -3.45
C SER A 66 -3.65 13.58 -4.63
N GLN A 67 -2.46 14.17 -4.43
CA GLN A 67 -1.42 14.26 -5.47
C GLN A 67 -0.90 12.90 -5.92
N LEU A 68 -0.83 11.93 -5.01
CA LEU A 68 -0.42 10.54 -5.30
C LEU A 68 -1.57 9.68 -5.85
N GLY A 69 -2.79 10.21 -5.94
CA GLY A 69 -3.98 9.44 -6.32
C GLY A 69 -4.36 8.36 -5.30
N ALA A 70 -3.86 8.44 -4.06
CA ALA A 70 -4.07 7.46 -3.00
C ALA A 70 -5.04 7.99 -1.92
N PRO A 71 -5.84 7.14 -1.26
CA PRO A 71 -6.60 7.55 -0.10
C PRO A 71 -5.68 7.66 1.13
N TYR A 72 -6.10 8.44 2.11
CA TYR A 72 -5.36 8.66 3.36
C TYR A 72 -6.11 8.12 4.57
N ILE A 73 -5.38 7.52 5.51
CA ILE A 73 -5.92 7.07 6.80
C ILE A 73 -4.87 7.25 7.92
N GLU A 74 -5.30 7.67 9.11
CA GLU A 74 -4.45 7.69 10.30
C GLU A 74 -4.63 6.41 11.12
N ALA A 75 -3.54 5.73 11.49
CA ALA A 75 -3.57 4.46 12.20
C ALA A 75 -2.57 4.38 13.36
N SER A 76 -2.86 3.53 14.34
CA SER A 76 -1.98 3.28 15.49
C SER A 76 -1.84 1.79 15.71
N ALA A 77 -0.70 1.23 15.28
CA ALA A 77 -0.31 -0.15 15.57
C ALA A 77 -0.27 -0.45 17.08
N LYS A 78 0.03 0.55 17.93
CA LYS A 78 0.04 0.39 19.38
C LYS A 78 -1.35 0.10 19.96
N THR A 79 -2.39 0.71 19.40
CA THR A 79 -3.76 0.62 19.92
C THR A 79 -4.69 -0.20 19.03
N GLY A 80 -4.21 -0.68 17.89
CA GLY A 80 -5.02 -1.32 16.84
C GLY A 80 -5.92 -0.37 16.05
N HIS A 81 -5.97 0.92 16.40
CA HIS A 81 -6.86 1.89 15.76
C HIS A 81 -6.56 2.02 14.27
N ASN A 82 -7.57 1.85 13.43
CA ASN A 82 -7.53 1.96 11.97
C ASN A 82 -6.54 1.01 11.26
N VAL A 83 -5.97 0.03 11.97
CA VAL A 83 -5.04 -0.93 11.34
C VAL A 83 -5.81 -1.82 10.37
N LYS A 84 -6.92 -2.42 10.82
CA LYS A 84 -7.75 -3.28 9.98
C LYS A 84 -8.33 -2.51 8.79
N GLU A 85 -8.81 -1.30 9.06
CA GLU A 85 -9.42 -0.39 8.09
C GLU A 85 -8.44 0.00 6.99
N ALA A 86 -7.16 0.21 7.31
CA ALA A 86 -6.12 0.50 6.32
C ALA A 86 -5.91 -0.68 5.35
N PHE A 87 -5.87 -1.92 5.86
CA PHE A 87 -5.76 -3.12 5.02
C PHE A 87 -7.02 -3.38 4.20
N GLU A 88 -8.21 -3.20 4.78
CA GLU A 88 -9.48 -3.36 4.07
C GLU A 88 -9.65 -2.33 2.96
N LEU A 89 -9.22 -1.09 3.19
CA LEU A 89 -9.22 -0.03 2.19
C LEU A 89 -8.32 -0.37 1.01
N LEU A 90 -7.09 -0.82 1.28
CA LEU A 90 -6.17 -1.26 0.23
C LEU A 90 -6.75 -2.45 -0.56
N THR A 91 -7.23 -3.47 0.15
CA THR A 91 -7.75 -4.71 -0.47
C THR A 91 -8.95 -4.40 -1.36
N ARG A 92 -9.88 -3.55 -0.90
CA ARG A 92 -11.03 -3.13 -1.68
C ARG A 92 -10.62 -2.39 -2.94
N ARG A 93 -9.63 -1.51 -2.83
CA ARG A 93 -9.12 -0.73 -3.96
C ARG A 93 -8.45 -1.62 -5.01
N VAL A 94 -7.62 -2.56 -4.58
CA VAL A 94 -7.01 -3.58 -5.45
C VAL A 94 -8.09 -4.41 -6.15
N TYR A 95 -9.09 -4.89 -5.41
CA TYR A 95 -10.20 -5.66 -5.99
C TYR A 95 -10.96 -4.87 -7.05
N GLN A 96 -11.23 -3.59 -6.79
CA GLN A 96 -11.87 -2.70 -7.77
C GLN A 96 -11.00 -2.46 -8.99
N GLY A 97 -9.69 -2.22 -8.80
CA GLY A 97 -8.73 -2.04 -9.89
C GLY A 97 -8.58 -3.28 -10.78
N ILE A 98 -8.68 -4.48 -10.20
CA ILE A 98 -8.74 -5.73 -10.98
C ILE A 98 -10.05 -5.82 -11.77
N LYS A 99 -11.19 -5.50 -11.13
CA LYS A 99 -12.50 -5.53 -11.80
C LYS A 99 -12.64 -4.52 -12.94
N SER A 100 -12.01 -3.35 -12.82
CA SER A 100 -12.04 -2.29 -13.85
C SER A 100 -11.03 -2.50 -14.97
N GLY A 101 -10.06 -3.42 -14.81
CA GLY A 101 -8.93 -3.58 -15.73
C GLY A 101 -7.81 -2.55 -15.51
N GLU A 102 -7.84 -1.76 -14.43
CA GLU A 102 -6.72 -0.87 -14.09
C GLU A 102 -5.46 -1.67 -13.67
N ILE A 103 -5.66 -2.82 -13.00
CA ILE A 103 -4.59 -3.74 -12.63
C ILE A 103 -4.65 -4.96 -13.55
N HIS A 104 -3.70 -5.03 -14.49
CA HIS A 104 -3.47 -6.18 -15.36
C HIS A 104 -2.43 -7.13 -14.78
N GLN A 105 -2.71 -7.73 -13.61
CA GLN A 105 -1.89 -8.82 -13.10
C GLN A 105 -2.49 -10.13 -13.61
N LYS A 106 -1.69 -10.99 -14.26
CA LYS A 106 -2.03 -12.41 -14.31
C LYS A 106 -1.96 -12.90 -12.86
N LEU A 107 -3.10 -12.86 -12.16
CA LEU A 107 -3.25 -13.63 -10.94
C LEU A 107 -2.96 -15.07 -11.38
N SER A 108 -1.80 -15.61 -11.02
CA SER A 108 -1.63 -17.06 -11.04
C SER A 108 -2.78 -17.55 -10.19
N THR A 109 -3.76 -18.19 -10.82
CA THR A 109 -4.93 -18.73 -10.14
C THR A 109 -4.43 -19.56 -8.99
N TYR A 110 -4.52 -19.02 -7.77
CA TYR A 110 -4.45 -19.84 -6.58
C TYR A 110 -5.71 -20.69 -6.63
N SER A 111 -5.55 -21.94 -7.02
CA SER A 111 -6.62 -22.93 -6.99
C SER A 111 -6.61 -23.49 -5.57
N PRO A 112 -7.61 -23.18 -4.71
CA PRO A 112 -7.63 -23.67 -3.33
C PRO A 112 -7.80 -25.19 -3.21
N ASN A 113 -7.88 -25.91 -4.33
CA ASN A 113 -8.18 -27.35 -4.40
C ASN A 113 -7.08 -28.18 -5.08
N THR A 114 -5.81 -27.75 -5.12
CA THR A 114 -4.73 -28.71 -5.39
C THR A 114 -4.47 -29.52 -4.12
N PRO A 115 -4.77 -30.84 -4.09
CA PRO A 115 -4.30 -31.69 -3.01
C PRO A 115 -2.81 -31.94 -3.26
N GLU A 116 -1.94 -31.11 -2.72
CA GLU A 116 -0.50 -31.43 -2.69
C GLU A 116 -0.18 -32.29 -1.47
N ASP A 117 -0.01 -33.57 -1.78
CA ASP A 117 1.08 -34.42 -1.32
C ASP A 117 1.15 -34.80 0.15
N THR A 118 0.36 -35.84 0.44
CA THR A 118 0.90 -37.02 1.11
C THR A 118 2.07 -37.60 0.31
N LYS A 119 3.16 -37.97 1.01
CA LYS A 119 4.41 -38.66 0.60
C LYS A 119 5.61 -37.71 0.49
N GLN A 120 6.76 -37.96 1.11
CA GLN A 120 7.31 -39.13 1.82
C GLN A 120 8.33 -38.63 2.84
#